data_AF-F5P1K0-F1
#
_entry.id   AF-F5P1K0-F1
#
_cell.length_a   1.000
_cell.length_b   1.000
_cell.length_c   1.000
_cell.angle_alpha   90.00
_cell.angle_beta   90.00
_cell.angle_gamma   90.00
#
_symmetry.space_group_name_H-M   'P 1'
#
loop_
_entity.id
_entity.type
_entity.pdbx_description
1 polymer ?
#
loop_
_entity_poly.entity_id
_entity_poly.type
_entity_poly.pdbx_seq_one_letter_code
_entity_poly.pdbx_strand_id
1 'polypeptide(L)'
;MFWRKGPACKQEELPGLDPEQFQPISDAVAQYQDSLYTIIETESGDRKLEIVKLDDPNLIINKRFNAGKRHGYLLTRAEGWPYHSGLHVFESDGPLILLDNRSPDEREAHLNDHPFLRRWYARDNRYIYSFDGAQLWRYRTADPKQVRLIWKEQHSGYVYGVNYKTGYLDGKITDDGEFIPAPRNEATK
;
A
#
# COMPACT_ATOMS: atom_id res chain seq x y z
N MET A 1 -16.03 27.12 -15.71
CA MET A 1 -16.21 27.13 -14.24
C MET A 1 -14.84 26.86 -13.62
N PHE A 2 -14.18 27.88 -13.07
CA PHE A 2 -12.82 27.76 -12.52
C PHE A 2 -12.90 27.26 -11.08
N TRP A 3 -12.57 25.99 -10.84
CA TRP A 3 -12.50 25.45 -9.50
C TRP A 3 -11.26 26.02 -8.77
N ARG A 4 -11.57 26.73 -7.69
CA ARG A 4 -10.73 27.37 -6.64
C ARG A 4 -9.20 27.28 -6.83
N LYS A 5 -8.63 28.40 -7.31
CA LYS A 5 -7.19 28.71 -7.21
C LYS A 5 -6.80 28.92 -5.76
N GLY A 6 -5.95 28.05 -5.21
CA GLY A 6 -5.12 28.39 -4.05
C GLY A 6 -3.99 29.33 -4.50
N PRO A 7 -3.59 30.34 -3.70
CA PRO A 7 -2.50 31.22 -4.08
C PRO A 7 -1.15 30.48 -3.93
N ALA A 8 -0.34 30.49 -4.99
CA ALA A 8 1.06 30.00 -5.09
C ALA A 8 1.35 28.53 -5.49
N CYS A 9 0.48 27.84 -6.23
CA CYS A 9 0.84 26.54 -6.82
C CYS A 9 1.41 26.69 -8.25
N LYS A 10 2.57 26.07 -8.55
CA LYS A 10 3.02 25.81 -9.93
C LYS A 10 1.98 24.88 -10.60
N GLN A 11 1.61 25.17 -11.85
CA GLN A 11 0.59 24.43 -12.60
C GLN A 11 1.20 23.86 -13.88
N GLU A 12 0.78 22.65 -14.23
CA GLU A 12 1.11 21.97 -15.48
C GLU A 12 -0.20 21.55 -16.16
N GLU A 13 -0.37 21.91 -17.44
CA GLU A 13 -1.55 21.55 -18.22
C GLU A 13 -1.31 20.23 -18.96
N LEU A 14 -2.21 19.27 -18.76
CA LEU A 14 -2.16 17.96 -19.42
C LEU A 14 -3.14 17.95 -20.60
N PRO A 15 -2.66 17.94 -21.86
CA PRO A 15 -3.53 18.04 -23.03
C PRO A 15 -4.33 16.75 -23.23
N GLY A 16 -5.61 16.91 -23.61
CA GLY A 16 -6.46 15.79 -24.05
C GLY A 16 -7.00 14.90 -22.93
N LEU A 17 -6.87 15.30 -21.66
CA LEU A 17 -7.46 14.59 -20.53
C LEU A 17 -8.76 15.26 -20.07
N ASP A 18 -9.74 14.43 -19.71
CA ASP A 18 -10.98 14.86 -19.08
C ASP A 18 -10.82 14.91 -17.55
N PRO A 19 -10.83 16.09 -16.93
CA PRO A 19 -10.65 16.22 -15.48
C PRO A 19 -11.70 15.45 -14.66
N GLU A 20 -12.91 15.23 -15.19
CA GLU A 20 -13.99 14.56 -14.45
C GLU A 20 -13.78 13.05 -14.32
N GLN A 21 -12.89 12.47 -15.14
CA GLN A 21 -12.56 11.04 -15.10
C GLN A 21 -11.42 10.71 -14.14
N PHE A 22 -10.74 11.72 -13.59
CA PHE A 22 -9.75 11.49 -12.56
C PHE A 22 -10.40 10.99 -11.28
N GLN A 23 -9.78 9.98 -10.66
CA GLN A 23 -10.12 9.48 -9.34
C GLN A 23 -9.02 9.93 -8.36
N PRO A 24 -9.27 10.99 -7.55
CA PRO A 24 -8.33 11.42 -6.53
C PRO A 24 -8.18 10.31 -5.48
N ILE A 25 -6.94 9.92 -5.20
CA ILE A 25 -6.63 8.89 -4.20
C ILE A 25 -6.08 9.56 -2.93
N SER A 26 -5.21 10.54 -3.09
CA SER A 26 -4.66 11.38 -2.02
C SER A 26 -4.33 12.78 -2.56
N ASP A 27 -3.80 13.66 -1.70
CA ASP A 27 -3.38 15.01 -2.08
C ASP A 27 -2.26 15.03 -3.15
N ALA A 28 -1.53 13.92 -3.32
CA ALA A 28 -0.42 13.81 -4.27
C ALA A 28 -0.57 12.68 -5.28
N VAL A 29 -1.68 11.93 -5.28
CA VAL A 29 -1.89 10.80 -6.21
C VAL A 29 -3.32 10.80 -6.72
N ALA A 30 -3.48 10.71 -8.04
CA ALA A 30 -4.76 10.46 -8.69
C ALA A 30 -4.61 9.39 -9.77
N GLN A 31 -5.67 8.62 -10.00
CA GLN A 31 -5.72 7.64 -11.08
C GLN A 31 -6.58 8.16 -12.24
N TYR A 32 -6.11 7.97 -13.47
CA TYR A 32 -6.89 8.15 -14.69
C TYR A 32 -6.67 6.92 -15.56
N GLN A 33 -7.75 6.17 -15.78
CA GLN A 33 -7.70 4.88 -16.49
C GLN A 33 -6.64 3.95 -15.89
N ASP A 34 -5.66 3.54 -16.69
CA ASP A 34 -4.58 2.63 -16.33
C ASP A 34 -3.29 3.35 -15.93
N SER A 35 -3.38 4.61 -15.52
CA SER A 35 -2.21 5.44 -15.17
C SER A 35 -2.41 6.18 -13.84
N LEU A 36 -1.34 6.27 -13.06
CA LEU A 36 -1.27 7.07 -11.84
C LEU A 36 -0.50 8.35 -12.11
N TYR A 37 -1.09 9.46 -11.70
CA TYR A 37 -0.54 10.80 -11.77
C TYR A 37 -0.13 11.17 -10.36
N THR A 38 1.17 11.25 -10.11
CA THR A 38 1.72 11.48 -8.78
C THR A 38 2.60 12.72 -8.73
N ILE A 39 2.44 13.52 -7.68
CA ILE A 39 3.30 14.65 -7.39
C ILE A 39 4.45 14.13 -6.54
N ILE A 40 5.67 14.19 -7.08
CA ILE A 40 6.89 13.82 -6.36
C ILE A 40 7.73 15.05 -6.05
N GLU A 41 8.43 14.99 -4.92
CA GLU A 41 9.39 16.01 -4.50
C GLU A 41 10.80 15.56 -4.88
N THR A 42 11.54 16.44 -5.56
CA THR A 42 12.93 16.23 -5.93
C THR A 42 13.86 16.49 -4.74
N GLU A 43 15.12 16.06 -4.84
CA GLU A 43 16.12 16.32 -3.79
C GLU A 43 16.31 17.82 -3.48
N SER A 44 16.03 18.70 -4.45
CA SER A 44 16.08 20.15 -4.29
C SER A 44 14.81 20.77 -3.70
N GLY A 45 13.79 19.97 -3.36
CA GLY A 45 12.49 20.42 -2.83
C GLY A 45 11.51 20.91 -3.89
N ASP A 46 11.86 20.83 -5.18
CA ASP A 46 10.92 21.12 -6.27
C ASP A 46 9.92 19.98 -6.43
N ARG A 47 8.65 20.31 -6.63
CA ARG A 47 7.58 19.36 -6.95
C ARG A 47 7.42 19.22 -8.46
N LYS A 48 7.27 17.99 -8.94
CA LYS A 48 6.98 17.67 -10.34
C LYS A 48 5.92 16.57 -10.45
N LEU A 49 5.24 16.53 -11.59
CA LEU A 49 4.35 15.44 -11.94
C LEU A 49 5.15 14.25 -12.50
N GLU A 50 4.83 13.05 -12.04
CA GLU A 50 5.28 11.79 -12.60
C GLU A 50 4.05 10.95 -12.97
N ILE A 51 4.13 10.28 -14.12
CA ILE A 51 3.06 9.43 -14.64
C ILE A 51 3.55 7.98 -14.61
N VAL A 52 2.88 7.14 -13.84
CA VAL A 52 3.19 5.72 -13.70
C VAL A 52 2.12 4.89 -14.40
N LYS A 53 2.53 4.03 -15.33
CA LYS A 53 1.62 3.12 -16.02
C LYS A 53 1.35 1.88 -15.15
N LEU A 54 0.08 1.51 -14.99
CA LEU A 54 -0.29 0.26 -14.33
C LEU A 54 0.03 -0.93 -15.24
N ASP A 55 0.62 -1.96 -14.66
CA ASP A 55 0.88 -3.25 -15.30
C ASP A 55 -0.38 -4.11 -15.48
N ASP A 56 -1.49 -3.72 -14.86
CA ASP A 56 -2.82 -4.22 -15.15
C ASP A 56 -3.79 -3.06 -15.39
N PRO A 57 -4.32 -2.88 -16.62
CA PRO A 57 -5.17 -1.74 -16.94
C PRO A 57 -6.52 -1.75 -16.21
N ASN A 58 -6.92 -2.89 -15.64
CA ASN A 58 -8.16 -3.01 -14.85
C ASN A 58 -7.93 -2.82 -13.34
N LEU A 59 -6.69 -2.59 -12.91
CA LEU A 59 -6.37 -2.41 -11.49
C LEU A 59 -6.86 -1.04 -11.02
N ILE A 60 -7.69 -1.04 -9.99
CA ILE A 60 -8.13 0.17 -9.29
C ILE A 60 -7.28 0.33 -8.04
N ILE A 61 -6.61 1.47 -7.91
CA ILE A 61 -5.80 1.81 -6.73
C ILE A 61 -6.70 2.48 -5.70
N ASN A 62 -7.07 1.70 -4.68
CA ASN A 62 -7.96 2.17 -3.62
C ASN A 62 -7.55 1.71 -2.22
N LYS A 63 -6.37 1.11 -2.07
CA LYS A 63 -5.82 0.67 -0.78
C LYS A 63 -4.43 1.23 -0.56
N ARG A 64 -3.96 1.20 0.68
CA ARG A 64 -2.55 1.47 1.02
C ARG A 64 -1.59 0.48 0.38
N PHE A 65 -1.99 -0.79 0.21
CA PHE A 65 -1.23 -1.82 -0.51
C PHE A 65 -2.10 -2.43 -1.62
N ASN A 66 -1.74 -2.19 -2.88
CA ASN A 66 -2.40 -2.76 -4.06
C ASN A 66 -1.44 -3.69 -4.80
N ALA A 67 -2.01 -4.75 -5.38
CA ALA A 67 -1.25 -5.77 -6.09
C ALA A 67 -1.62 -5.80 -7.58
N GLY A 68 -0.61 -5.57 -8.42
CA GLY A 68 -0.68 -5.77 -9.87
C GLY A 68 -0.17 -7.14 -10.29
N LYS A 69 0.10 -7.29 -11.58
CA LYS A 69 0.58 -8.55 -12.18
C LYS A 69 2.06 -8.82 -11.92
N ARG A 70 2.85 -7.77 -11.78
CA ARG A 70 4.30 -7.77 -11.60
C ARG A 70 4.78 -6.60 -10.73
N HIS A 71 3.88 -5.77 -10.23
CA HIS A 71 4.20 -4.64 -9.36
C HIS A 71 3.30 -4.60 -8.13
N GLY A 72 3.84 -4.11 -7.03
CA GLY A 72 3.05 -3.60 -5.92
C GLY A 72 3.03 -2.08 -5.92
N TYR A 73 1.87 -1.51 -5.63
CA TYR A 73 1.66 -0.06 -5.56
C TYR A 73 1.27 0.30 -4.12
N LEU A 74 2.14 1.07 -3.46
CA LEU A 74 2.02 1.45 -2.06
C LEU A 74 1.71 2.93 -1.95
N LEU A 75 0.65 3.26 -1.22
CA LEU A 75 0.38 4.65 -0.84
C LEU A 75 1.08 4.92 0.50
N THR A 76 2.28 5.50 0.42
CA THR A 76 3.18 5.69 1.56
C THR A 76 2.94 7.02 2.24
N ARG A 77 2.94 7.06 3.56
CA ARG A 77 2.93 8.33 4.31
C ARG A 77 4.35 8.87 4.48
N ALA A 78 4.55 10.16 4.24
CA ALA A 78 5.78 10.85 4.61
C ALA A 78 5.88 11.01 6.14
N GLU A 79 7.02 10.64 6.73
CA GLU A 79 7.28 10.89 8.15
C GLU A 79 7.17 12.39 8.48
N GLY A 80 6.51 12.72 9.60
CA GLY A 80 6.34 14.10 10.05
C GLY A 80 5.20 14.89 9.37
N TRP A 81 4.62 14.40 8.26
CA TRP A 81 3.55 15.10 7.54
C TRP A 81 2.31 14.21 7.37
N PRO A 82 1.28 14.38 8.23
CA PRO A 82 0.09 13.53 8.22
C PRO A 82 -0.69 13.48 6.91
N TYR A 83 -0.53 14.47 6.04
CA TYR A 83 -1.34 14.67 4.83
C TYR A 83 -0.57 14.44 3.52
N HIS A 84 0.68 13.97 3.59
CA HIS A 84 1.48 13.70 2.40
C HIS A 84 1.59 12.19 2.19
N SER A 85 0.62 11.65 1.46
CA SER A 85 0.67 10.28 0.94
C SER A 85 1.29 10.31 -0.46
N GLY A 86 2.49 9.73 -0.59
CA GLY A 86 3.16 9.51 -1.87
C GLY A 86 2.84 8.15 -2.47
N LEU A 87 3.45 7.86 -3.62
CA LEU A 87 3.38 6.56 -4.28
C LEU A 87 4.77 5.90 -4.26
N HIS A 88 4.84 4.67 -3.78
CA HIS A 88 6.00 3.80 -3.98
C HIS A 88 5.59 2.58 -4.81
N VAL A 89 6.37 2.29 -5.85
CA VAL A 89 6.14 1.17 -6.75
C VAL A 89 7.34 0.25 -6.71
N PHE A 90 7.10 -1.06 -6.59
CA PHE A 90 8.16 -2.06 -6.59
C PHE A 90 7.82 -3.22 -7.52
N GLU A 91 8.84 -3.86 -8.09
CA GLU A 91 8.68 -5.07 -8.90
C GLU A 91 8.55 -6.34 -8.03
N SER A 92 7.64 -7.22 -8.43
CA SER A 92 7.46 -8.56 -7.85
C SER A 92 7.95 -9.66 -8.79
N ASP A 93 8.32 -10.80 -8.21
CA ASP A 93 8.71 -12.02 -8.91
C ASP A 93 7.46 -12.81 -9.35
N GLY A 94 6.75 -12.25 -10.33
CA GLY A 94 5.45 -12.75 -10.81
C GLY A 94 4.24 -12.11 -10.13
N PRO A 95 3.03 -12.71 -10.25
CA PRO A 95 1.80 -12.14 -9.71
C PRO A 95 1.87 -11.89 -8.20
N LEU A 96 1.62 -10.64 -7.81
CA LEU A 96 1.55 -10.27 -6.41
C LEU A 96 0.16 -10.63 -5.86
N ILE A 97 0.13 -11.28 -4.70
CA ILE A 97 -1.10 -11.74 -4.05
C ILE A 97 -1.15 -11.13 -2.66
N LEU A 98 -2.15 -10.28 -2.41
CA LEU A 98 -2.42 -9.79 -1.06
C LEU A 98 -2.89 -10.95 -0.16
N LEU A 99 -2.30 -11.03 1.03
CA LEU A 99 -2.67 -12.02 2.04
C LEU A 99 -3.78 -11.52 2.97
N ASP A 100 -3.94 -10.20 3.08
CA ASP A 100 -5.07 -9.53 3.73
C ASP A 100 -5.68 -8.49 2.77
N ASN A 101 -6.96 -8.65 2.46
CA ASN A 101 -7.68 -7.67 1.64
C ASN A 101 -8.16 -6.44 2.43
N ARG A 102 -7.94 -6.39 3.75
CA ARG A 102 -8.33 -5.31 4.66
C ARG A 102 -7.25 -4.23 4.81
N SER A 103 -6.36 -4.10 3.83
CA SER A 103 -5.55 -2.88 3.72
C SER A 103 -6.52 -1.70 3.60
N PRO A 104 -6.41 -0.67 4.46
CA PRO A 104 -7.31 0.46 4.45
C PRO A 104 -7.11 1.29 3.19
N ASP A 105 -8.14 2.04 2.82
CA ASP A 105 -8.01 3.12 1.85
C ASP A 105 -7.33 4.37 2.49
N GLU A 106 -7.17 5.43 1.70
CA GLU A 106 -6.58 6.69 2.18
C GLU A 106 -7.39 7.29 3.33
N ARG A 107 -8.72 7.28 3.23
CA ARG A 107 -9.64 7.88 4.20
C ARG A 107 -9.63 7.10 5.51
N GLU A 108 -9.76 5.78 5.44
CA GLU A 108 -9.74 4.87 6.59
C GLU A 108 -8.42 4.96 7.34
N ALA A 109 -7.30 5.16 6.63
CA ALA A 109 -6.01 5.38 7.26
C ALA A 109 -5.96 6.65 8.14
N HIS A 110 -6.74 7.68 7.82
CA HIS A 110 -6.77 8.94 8.59
C HIS A 110 -7.81 8.96 9.72
N LEU A 111 -8.62 7.91 9.88
CA LEU A 111 -9.54 7.80 11.01
C LEU A 111 -8.76 7.39 12.27
N ASN A 112 -8.89 8.21 13.32
CA ASN A 112 -8.10 8.32 14.56
C ASN A 112 -7.84 7.05 15.42
N ASP A 113 -8.08 5.83 14.93
CA ASP A 113 -7.80 4.57 15.63
C ASP A 113 -6.67 3.79 14.95
N HIS A 114 -5.44 4.28 15.08
CA HIS A 114 -4.17 3.61 14.73
C HIS A 114 -4.24 2.47 13.70
N PRO A 115 -4.76 2.70 12.47
CA PRO A 115 -4.71 1.69 11.41
C PRO A 115 -3.26 1.37 11.01
N PHE A 116 -2.32 2.25 11.36
CA PHE A 116 -0.88 2.18 11.12
C PHE A 116 -0.11 1.20 12.02
N LEU A 117 -0.74 0.60 13.05
CA LEU A 117 -0.12 -0.52 13.77
C LEU A 117 -0.23 -1.84 13.01
N ARG A 118 -0.96 -1.85 11.89
CA ARG A 118 -1.19 -3.06 11.10
C ARG A 118 -0.18 -3.13 9.99
N ARG A 119 0.47 -4.28 9.92
CA ARG A 119 1.23 -4.68 8.74
C ARG A 119 0.28 -5.33 7.75
N TRP A 120 0.35 -4.91 6.50
CA TRP A 120 -0.33 -5.53 5.38
C TRP A 120 0.67 -6.40 4.63
N TYR A 121 0.21 -7.60 4.27
CA TYR A 121 1.09 -8.61 3.73
C TYR A 121 0.68 -8.99 2.33
N ALA A 122 1.69 -9.26 1.52
CA ALA A 122 1.53 -9.84 0.20
C ALA A 122 2.61 -10.88 -0.04
N ARG A 123 2.46 -11.67 -1.09
CA ARG A 123 3.47 -12.61 -1.56
C ARG A 123 3.52 -12.65 -3.08
N ASP A 124 4.66 -13.04 -3.61
CA ASP A 124 4.82 -13.44 -5.00
C ASP A 124 5.37 -14.88 -5.08
N ASN A 125 6.12 -15.23 -6.13
CA ASN A 125 6.72 -16.56 -6.28
C ASN A 125 8.01 -16.77 -5.47
N ARG A 126 8.53 -15.76 -4.77
CA ARG A 126 9.84 -15.84 -4.10
C ARG A 126 9.90 -15.12 -2.75
N TYR A 127 9.06 -14.12 -2.55
CA TYR A 127 9.14 -13.20 -1.42
C TYR A 127 7.79 -13.01 -0.73
N ILE A 128 7.89 -12.74 0.56
CA ILE A 128 6.81 -12.20 1.39
C ILE A 128 7.10 -10.73 1.65
N TYR A 129 6.06 -9.93 1.49
CA TYR A 129 6.09 -8.49 1.67
C TYR A 129 5.32 -8.14 2.93
N SER A 130 5.85 -7.21 3.71
CA SER A 130 5.20 -6.61 4.87
C SER A 130 5.29 -5.10 4.73
N PHE A 131 4.15 -4.41 4.75
CA PHE A 131 4.07 -2.96 4.63
C PHE A 131 3.32 -2.39 5.83
N ASP A 132 3.85 -1.36 6.48
CA ASP A 132 3.22 -0.71 7.65
C ASP A 132 2.61 0.67 7.35
N GLY A 133 2.67 1.12 6.09
CA GLY A 133 2.19 2.43 5.68
C GLY A 133 3.32 3.43 5.42
N ALA A 134 4.53 3.17 5.91
CA ALA A 134 5.71 3.97 5.64
C ALA A 134 6.80 3.14 4.95
N GLN A 135 7.08 1.95 5.47
CA GLN A 135 8.18 1.11 5.02
C GLN A 135 7.69 -0.26 4.55
N LEU A 136 8.29 -0.72 3.45
CA LEU A 136 8.13 -2.07 2.91
C LEU A 136 9.33 -2.93 3.31
N TRP A 137 9.06 -4.09 3.92
CA TRP A 137 10.02 -5.15 4.10
C TRP A 137 9.74 -6.30 3.14
N ARG A 138 10.80 -6.93 2.65
CA ARG A 138 10.75 -8.07 1.75
C ARG A 138 11.61 -9.21 2.29
N TYR A 139 11.00 -10.36 2.52
CA TYR A 139 11.65 -11.56 3.08
C TYR A 139 11.63 -12.67 2.04
N ARG A 140 12.77 -13.30 1.77
CA ARG A 140 12.83 -14.47 0.88
C ARG A 140 12.09 -15.63 1.54
N THR A 141 11.46 -16.50 0.77
CA THR A 141 10.91 -17.75 1.29
C THR A 141 11.03 -18.87 0.26
N ALA A 142 11.41 -20.07 0.71
CA ALA A 142 11.45 -21.25 -0.15
C ALA A 142 10.05 -21.77 -0.52
N ASP A 143 9.02 -21.43 0.27
CA ASP A 143 7.65 -21.92 0.03
C ASP A 143 6.60 -20.82 0.20
N PRO A 144 6.51 -19.88 -0.77
CA PRO A 144 5.57 -18.76 -0.69
C PRO A 144 4.11 -19.23 -0.67
N LYS A 145 3.79 -20.39 -1.26
CA LYS A 145 2.42 -20.89 -1.34
C LYS A 145 1.89 -21.37 0.01
N GLN A 146 2.75 -21.72 0.97
CA GLN A 146 2.36 -22.09 2.33
C GLN A 146 2.09 -20.89 3.25
N VAL A 147 2.46 -19.67 2.81
CA VAL A 147 2.30 -18.47 3.65
C VAL A 147 0.85 -18.11 3.84
N ARG A 148 0.51 -17.87 5.11
CA ARG A 148 -0.82 -17.53 5.57
C ARG A 148 -0.73 -16.59 6.76
N LEU A 149 -1.87 -15.99 7.09
CA LEU A 149 -2.01 -15.16 8.27
C LEU A 149 -2.70 -15.93 9.39
N ILE A 150 -2.22 -15.74 10.61
CA ILE A 150 -2.95 -16.04 11.85
C ILE A 150 -3.57 -14.75 12.37
N TRP A 151 -4.86 -14.82 12.72
CA TRP A 151 -5.61 -13.68 13.24
C TRP A 151 -5.58 -13.68 14.75
N LYS A 152 -5.16 -12.56 15.35
CA LYS A 152 -5.19 -12.36 16.79
C LYS A 152 -6.09 -11.18 17.11
N GLU A 153 -6.94 -11.35 18.11
CA GLU A 153 -7.67 -10.23 18.70
C GLU A 153 -6.71 -9.39 19.53
N GLN A 154 -6.78 -8.09 19.34
CA GLN A 154 -6.01 -7.08 20.04
C GLN A 154 -6.97 -6.06 20.64
N HIS A 155 -6.60 -5.55 21.81
CA HIS A 155 -7.33 -4.50 22.50
C HIS A 155 -6.57 -3.19 22.36
N SER A 156 -7.22 -2.16 21.81
CA SER A 156 -6.66 -0.80 21.81
C SER A 156 -6.73 -0.23 23.22
N GLY A 157 -5.59 0.06 23.84
CA GLY A 157 -5.51 0.61 25.20
C GLY A 157 -5.92 2.09 25.33
N TYR A 158 -6.37 2.74 24.25
CA TYR A 158 -6.84 4.13 24.28
C TYR A 158 -8.33 4.24 24.64
N VAL A 159 -8.74 5.44 25.04
CA VAL A 159 -9.96 5.89 25.77
C VAL A 159 -11.29 5.19 25.44
N TYR A 160 -11.44 4.52 24.30
CA TYR A 160 -12.66 3.81 23.89
C TYR A 160 -12.56 2.28 23.75
N GLY A 161 -11.42 1.66 24.07
CA GLY A 161 -11.29 0.20 24.28
C GLY A 161 -11.90 -0.65 23.14
N VAL A 162 -11.37 -0.54 21.93
CA VAL A 162 -11.89 -1.30 20.78
C VAL A 162 -11.12 -2.62 20.63
N ASN A 163 -11.85 -3.73 20.51
CA ASN A 163 -11.30 -5.02 20.10
C ASN A 163 -11.21 -5.09 18.58
N TYR A 164 -10.05 -5.47 18.05
CA TYR A 164 -9.85 -5.63 16.62
C TYR A 164 -8.99 -6.85 16.28
N LYS A 165 -9.16 -7.39 15.06
CA LYS A 165 -8.38 -8.55 14.58
C LYS A 165 -7.24 -8.13 13.67
N THR A 166 -6.01 -8.40 14.11
CA THR A 166 -4.78 -8.16 13.36
C THR A 166 -4.22 -9.46 12.82
N GLY A 167 -3.79 -9.46 11.56
CA GLY A 167 -3.16 -10.59 10.91
C GLY A 167 -1.66 -10.58 11.17
N TYR A 168 -1.09 -11.75 11.44
CA TYR A 168 0.35 -11.95 11.58
C TYR A 168 0.77 -13.08 10.65
N LEU A 169 1.97 -12.98 10.06
CA LEU A 169 2.54 -14.09 9.29
C LEU A 169 2.67 -15.33 10.19
N ASP A 170 2.14 -16.45 9.73
CA ASP A 170 2.26 -17.73 10.40
C ASP A 170 3.58 -18.40 10.04
N GLY A 171 4.61 -18.16 10.83
CA GLY A 171 5.97 -18.62 10.59
C GLY A 171 6.99 -17.82 11.38
N LYS A 172 8.26 -17.95 11.00
CA LYS A 172 9.36 -17.20 11.62
C LYS A 172 10.27 -16.58 10.56
N ILE A 173 10.83 -15.43 10.88
CA ILE A 173 11.94 -14.83 10.13
C ILE A 173 13.22 -15.28 10.81
N THR A 174 14.16 -15.81 10.05
CA THR A 174 15.48 -16.24 10.52
C THR A 174 16.44 -15.05 10.63
N ASP A 175 17.59 -15.25 11.28
CA ASP A 175 18.59 -14.18 11.48
C ASP A 175 19.20 -13.68 10.16
N ASP A 176 19.19 -14.50 9.11
CA ASP A 176 19.60 -14.14 7.75
C ASP A 176 18.47 -13.51 6.90
N GLY A 177 17.29 -13.29 7.49
CA GLY A 177 16.18 -12.59 6.86
C GLY A 177 15.31 -13.44 5.93
N GLU A 178 15.40 -14.77 6.01
CA GLU A 178 14.49 -15.70 5.32
C GLU A 178 13.22 -15.93 6.16
N PHE A 179 12.06 -15.95 5.51
CA PHE A 179 10.80 -16.34 6.12
C PHE A 179 10.52 -17.83 5.91
N ILE A 180 10.38 -18.55 7.02
CA ILE A 180 10.00 -19.98 7.04
C ILE A 180 8.53 -20.06 7.48
N PRO A 181 7.60 -20.48 6.59
CA PRO A 181 6.19 -20.65 6.95
C PRO A 181 6.02 -21.76 7.99
N ALA A 182 5.03 -21.62 8.87
CA ALA A 182 4.68 -22.69 9.80
C ALA A 182 4.12 -23.90 9.03
N PRO A 183 4.52 -25.14 9.41
CA PRO A 183 4.02 -26.34 8.75
C PRO A 183 2.50 -26.42 8.80
N ARG A 184 1.89 -27.00 7.77
CA ARG A 184 0.48 -27.40 7.84
C ARG A 184 0.35 -28.59 8.77
N ASN A 185 -0.28 -28.42 9.93
CA ASN A 185 -0.83 -29.55 10.64
C ASN A 185 -2.03 -30.05 9.84
N GLU A 186 -1.88 -31.11 9.04
CA GLU A 186 -3.01 -31.77 8.35
C GLU A 186 -3.93 -32.55 9.31
N ALA A 187 -3.72 -32.42 10.62
CA ALA A 187 -4.47 -33.10 11.67
C ALA A 187 -5.53 -32.21 12.32
N THR A 188 -6.49 -31.72 11.54
CA THR A 188 -7.87 -31.45 12.02
C THR A 188 -8.77 -31.21 10.82
N LYS A 189 -9.41 -32.29 10.36
CA LYS A 189 -10.66 -32.26 9.59
C LYS A 189 -11.82 -32.46 10.55
#